data_AF-A0A849QXN6-F1
#
_entry.id   AF-A0A849QXN6-F1
#
_cell.length_a   1.000
_cell.length_b   1.000
_cell.length_c   1.000
_cell.angle_alpha   90.00
_cell.angle_beta   90.00
_cell.angle_gamma   90.00
#
_symmetry.space_group_name_H-M   'P 1'
#
loop_
_entity.id
_entity.type
_entity.pdbx_description
1 polymer ?
#
loop_
_entity_poly.entity_id
_entity_poly.type
_entity_poly.pdbx_seq_one_letter_code
_entity_poly.pdbx_strand_id
1 'polypeptide(L)'
;MRKENVIAVVIITILISTLLSSCLIEDEKEQENGREITIDTIGEFTFNPEAIETARKDILREGHFSIFDILVYLDSNGDIDLEYHFDKTMNTHVIDSINGKGNWW
;
A
#
# COMPACT_ATOMS: atom_id res chain seq x y z
N MET A 1 35.24 0.01 43.72
CA MET A 1 34.10 0.81 43.25
C MET A 1 33.41 0.02 42.14
N ARG A 2 32.09 -0.14 42.25
CA ARG A 2 31.27 -1.33 41.88
C ARG A 2 31.25 -1.65 40.37
N LYS A 3 31.87 -2.77 39.97
CA LYS A 3 31.67 -3.37 38.63
C LYS A 3 30.21 -3.80 38.41
N GLU A 4 29.53 -4.16 39.50
CA GLU A 4 28.11 -4.56 39.52
C GLU A 4 27.18 -3.42 39.10
N ASN A 5 27.53 -2.17 39.44
CA ASN A 5 26.74 -1.00 39.05
C ASN A 5 26.82 -0.72 37.54
N VAL A 6 27.97 -1.02 36.91
CA VAL A 6 28.16 -0.78 35.48
C VAL A 6 27.32 -1.75 34.66
N ILE A 7 27.29 -3.02 35.07
CA ILE A 7 26.48 -4.06 34.42
C ILE A 7 24.99 -3.74 34.55
N ALA A 8 24.54 -3.31 35.72
CA ALA A 8 23.14 -2.93 35.93
C ALA A 8 22.69 -1.77 35.03
N VAL A 9 23.54 -0.74 34.84
CA VAL A 9 23.22 0.41 33.99
C VAL A 9 23.14 0.02 32.50
N VAL A 10 24.05 -0.85 32.03
CA VAL A 10 24.05 -1.32 30.64
C VAL A 10 22.84 -2.18 30.32
N ILE A 11 22.39 -3.03 31.25
CA ILE A 11 21.19 -3.84 31.05
C ILE A 11 19.94 -2.96 31.00
N ILE A 12 19.85 -1.94 31.86
CA ILE A 12 18.72 -1.00 31.89
C ILE A 12 18.65 -0.19 30.59
N THR A 13 19.78 0.29 30.05
CA THR A 13 19.76 1.05 28.79
C THR A 13 19.39 0.21 27.59
N ILE A 14 19.82 -1.07 27.53
CA ILE A 14 19.42 -2.00 26.47
C ILE A 14 17.92 -2.33 26.56
N LEU A 15 17.39 -2.55 27.76
CA LEU A 15 15.95 -2.76 27.98
C LEU A 15 15.14 -1.54 27.58
N ILE A 16 15.55 -0.34 27.99
CA ILE A 16 14.87 0.90 27.61
C ILE A 16 14.93 1.13 26.09
N SER A 17 16.09 0.89 25.46
CA SER A 17 16.25 1.02 24.00
C SER A 17 15.37 0.04 23.22
N THR A 18 15.23 -1.19 23.71
CA THR A 18 14.38 -2.21 23.08
C THR A 18 12.90 -1.93 23.30
N LEU A 19 12.50 -1.45 24.48
CA LEU A 19 11.13 -0.98 24.73
C LEU A 19 10.76 0.28 23.93
N LEU A 20 11.69 1.23 23.73
CA LEU A 20 11.49 2.42 22.89
C LEU A 20 11.36 2.06 21.41
N SER A 21 12.08 1.04 20.93
CA SER A 21 12.00 0.58 19.54
C SER A 21 10.64 -0.07 19.24
N SER A 22 10.03 -0.75 20.21
CA SER A 22 8.68 -1.30 20.08
C SER A 22 7.56 -0.25 20.24
N CYS A 23 7.89 0.98 20.65
CA CYS A 23 6.91 2.05 20.91
C CYS A 23 6.71 2.98 19.70
N LEU A 24 7.63 3.00 18.73
CA LEU A 24 7.58 3.92 17.59
C LEU A 24 6.85 3.38 16.35
N ILE A 25 6.05 2.33 16.50
CA ILE A 25 5.16 1.86 15.43
C ILE A 25 3.76 1.69 16.01
N GLU A 26 3.20 2.78 16.51
CA GLU A 26 1.77 2.99 16.38
C GLU A 26 1.60 3.67 15.02
N ASP A 27 1.56 2.85 13.95
CA ASP A 27 0.93 3.29 12.70
C ASP A 27 -0.47 3.75 13.08
N GLU A 28 -0.67 5.06 13.07
CA GLU A 28 -1.97 5.67 13.21
C GLU A 28 -2.85 5.04 12.13
N LYS A 29 -3.72 4.09 12.53
CA LYS A 29 -4.82 3.64 11.69
C LYS A 29 -5.79 4.81 11.56
N GLU A 30 -5.47 5.68 10.61
CA GLU A 30 -6.30 6.80 10.20
C GLU A 30 -7.65 6.24 9.71
N GLN A 31 -8.71 6.96 10.06
CA GLN A 31 -10.08 6.48 10.00
C GLN A 31 -10.46 5.84 8.66
N GLU A 32 -11.04 4.66 8.78
CA GLU A 32 -11.45 3.71 7.74
C GLU A 32 -12.56 4.28 6.83
N ASN A 33 -12.21 5.17 5.89
CA ASN A 33 -13.04 5.50 4.73
C ASN A 33 -12.82 4.48 3.60
N GLY A 34 -12.78 3.19 3.96
CA GLY A 34 -12.63 2.11 3.00
C GLY A 34 -13.78 2.10 2.02
N ARG A 35 -13.48 2.16 0.72
CA ARG A 35 -14.44 1.87 -0.34
C ARG A 35 -14.21 0.46 -0.85
N GLU A 36 -15.24 -0.13 -1.43
CA GLU A 36 -15.22 -1.50 -1.92
C GLU A 36 -15.23 -1.54 -3.45
N ILE A 37 -14.52 -2.52 -4.01
CA ILE A 37 -14.58 -2.87 -5.43
C ILE A 37 -14.67 -4.39 -5.56
N THR A 38 -15.55 -4.85 -6.44
CA THR A 38 -15.64 -6.26 -6.83
C THR A 38 -15.03 -6.42 -8.21
N ILE A 39 -14.03 -7.29 -8.32
CA ILE A 39 -13.43 -7.70 -9.58
C ILE A 39 -13.98 -9.09 -9.89
N ASP A 40 -14.77 -9.20 -10.96
CA ASP A 40 -15.44 -10.45 -11.31
C ASP A 40 -14.43 -11.59 -11.42
N THR A 41 -14.78 -12.74 -10.85
CA THR A 41 -13.94 -13.95 -10.85
C THR A 41 -12.59 -13.82 -10.10
N ILE A 42 -12.26 -12.67 -9.50
CA ILE A 42 -11.05 -12.44 -8.70
C ILE A 42 -11.40 -12.30 -7.21
N GLY A 43 -12.30 -11.38 -6.85
CA GLY A 43 -12.69 -11.16 -5.46
C GLY A 43 -13.26 -9.77 -5.16
N GLU A 44 -13.52 -9.55 -3.88
CA GLU A 44 -13.93 -8.27 -3.30
C GLU A 44 -12.76 -7.68 -2.53
N PHE A 45 -12.50 -6.40 -2.74
CA PHE A 45 -11.37 -5.69 -2.16
C PHE A 45 -11.81 -4.36 -1.58
N THR A 46 -11.13 -3.93 -0.52
CA THR A 46 -11.29 -2.59 0.03
C THR A 46 -10.07 -1.74 -0.29
N PHE A 47 -10.30 -0.44 -0.49
CA PHE A 47 -9.23 0.53 -0.75
C PHE A 47 -9.52 1.85 -0.06
N ASN A 48 -8.46 2.57 0.34
CA ASN A 48 -8.57 3.94 0.84
C ASN A 48 -8.46 4.93 -0.33
N PRO A 49 -9.52 5.69 -0.67
CA PRO A 49 -9.48 6.69 -1.74
C PRO A 49 -8.39 7.75 -1.57
N GLU A 50 -8.05 8.10 -0.33
CA GLU A 50 -7.04 9.14 -0.02
C GLU A 50 -5.61 8.63 -0.23
N ALA A 51 -5.42 7.30 -0.25
CA ALA A 51 -4.13 6.67 -0.51
C ALA A 51 -3.88 6.41 -2.01
N ILE A 52 -4.86 6.67 -2.88
CA ILE A 52 -4.72 6.44 -4.33
C ILE A 52 -4.07 7.65 -4.99
N GLU A 53 -2.91 7.41 -5.61
CA GLU A 53 -2.30 8.36 -6.54
C GLU A 53 -2.70 8.05 -7.99
N THR A 54 -3.15 9.07 -8.73
CA THR A 54 -3.44 8.88 -10.15
C THR A 54 -2.18 8.88 -11.01
N ALA A 55 -2.10 7.92 -11.94
CA ALA A 55 -1.07 7.87 -12.97
C ALA A 55 -1.22 8.97 -14.04
N ARG A 56 -2.41 9.59 -14.16
CA ARG A 56 -2.76 10.56 -15.21
C ARG A 56 -3.08 11.94 -14.63
N LYS A 57 -2.11 12.52 -13.91
CA LYS A 57 -2.17 13.89 -13.34
C LYS A 57 -2.38 14.98 -14.41
N ASP A 58 -2.18 14.66 -15.69
CA ASP A 58 -2.42 15.53 -16.84
C ASP A 58 -3.90 15.66 -17.22
N ILE A 59 -4.75 14.68 -16.88
CA ILE A 59 -6.19 14.67 -17.18
C ILE A 59 -7.03 14.74 -15.90
N LEU A 60 -6.63 14.02 -14.86
CA LEU A 60 -7.38 13.91 -13.63
C LEU A 60 -6.97 15.00 -12.64
N ARG A 61 -7.99 15.59 -12.01
CA ARG A 61 -7.79 16.60 -10.96
C ARG A 61 -7.38 15.92 -9.65
N GLU A 62 -6.79 16.69 -8.76
CA GLU A 62 -6.49 16.24 -7.40
C GLU A 62 -7.74 15.66 -6.71
N GLY A 63 -7.55 14.59 -5.95
CA GLY A 63 -8.63 13.82 -5.31
C GLY A 63 -9.50 13.00 -6.27
N HIS A 64 -9.17 12.94 -7.56
CA HIS A 64 -9.85 12.10 -8.54
C HIS A 64 -8.90 11.05 -9.10
N PHE A 65 -9.43 9.84 -9.25
CA PHE A 65 -8.72 8.69 -9.77
C PHE A 65 -9.68 7.82 -10.59
N SER A 66 -9.10 6.96 -11.43
CA SER A 66 -9.81 6.01 -12.28
C SER A 66 -9.82 4.62 -11.64
N ILE A 67 -10.62 3.70 -12.20
CA ILE A 67 -10.61 2.29 -11.79
C ILE A 67 -9.21 1.69 -11.98
N PHE A 68 -8.49 2.09 -13.04
CA PHE A 68 -7.13 1.64 -13.27
C PHE A 68 -6.20 2.01 -12.11
N ASP A 69 -6.33 3.21 -11.54
CA ASP A 69 -5.52 3.63 -10.40
C ASP A 69 -5.83 2.81 -9.13
N ILE A 70 -7.08 2.35 -8.96
CA ILE A 70 -7.44 1.40 -7.88
C ILE A 70 -6.74 0.05 -8.09
N LEU A 71 -6.69 -0.45 -9.34
CA LEU A 71 -6.03 -1.73 -9.64
C LEU A 71 -4.52 -1.64 -9.39
N VAL A 72 -3.88 -0.55 -9.80
CA VAL A 72 -2.45 -0.30 -9.52
C VAL A 72 -2.20 -0.21 -8.02
N TYR A 73 -3.09 0.42 -7.27
CA TYR A 73 -3.00 0.47 -5.80
C TYR A 73 -3.07 -0.94 -5.19
N LEU A 74 -4.04 -1.76 -5.58
CA LEU A 74 -4.17 -3.15 -5.09
C LEU A 74 -2.96 -4.01 -5.45
N ASP A 75 -2.39 -3.85 -6.64
CA ASP A 75 -1.15 -4.51 -7.06
C ASP A 75 0.04 -4.09 -6.19
N SER A 76 0.18 -2.78 -5.93
CA SER A 76 1.26 -2.26 -5.10
C SER A 76 1.23 -2.76 -3.65
N ASN A 77 0.04 -3.11 -3.15
CA ASN A 77 -0.16 -3.72 -1.84
C ASN A 77 0.03 -5.25 -1.84
N GLY A 78 0.12 -5.88 -3.01
CA GLY A 78 0.17 -7.34 -3.17
C GLY A 78 -1.18 -8.04 -3.02
N ASP A 79 -2.30 -7.30 -3.10
CA ASP A 79 -3.65 -7.86 -3.03
C ASP A 79 -4.05 -8.57 -4.34
N ILE A 80 -3.52 -8.08 -5.46
CA ILE A 80 -3.61 -8.70 -6.78
C ILE A 80 -2.23 -8.67 -7.46
N ASP A 81 -2.09 -9.43 -8.54
CA ASP A 81 -0.96 -9.40 -9.46
C ASP A 81 -1.46 -8.80 -10.78
N LEU A 82 -1.04 -7.57 -11.09
CA LEU A 82 -1.53 -6.81 -12.24
C LEU A 82 -0.44 -6.69 -13.32
N GLU A 83 -0.69 -7.27 -14.48
CA GLU A 83 0.14 -7.07 -15.67
C GLU A 83 -0.56 -6.10 -16.64
N TYR A 84 0.14 -5.04 -17.03
CA TYR A 84 -0.38 -4.04 -17.94
C TYR A 84 0.73 -3.35 -18.73
N HIS A 85 0.36 -2.74 -19.85
CA HIS A 85 1.25 -1.89 -20.63
C HIS A 85 0.56 -0.63 -21.11
N PHE A 86 1.35 0.38 -21.48
CA PHE A 86 0.84 1.60 -22.11
C PHE A 86 0.83 1.43 -23.64
N ASP A 87 -0.35 1.43 -24.24
CA ASP A 87 -0.52 1.47 -25.69
C ASP A 87 -0.48 2.92 -26.18
N LYS A 88 0.59 3.27 -26.90
CA LYS A 88 0.79 4.61 -27.46
C LYS A 88 -0.18 4.96 -28.59
N THR A 89 -0.70 3.96 -29.32
CA THR A 89 -1.65 4.19 -30.41
C THR A 89 -3.02 4.57 -29.87
N MET A 90 -3.40 4.01 -28.73
CA MET A 90 -4.65 4.33 -28.03
C MET A 90 -4.49 5.39 -26.93
N ASN A 91 -3.25 5.72 -26.56
CA ASN A 91 -2.90 6.66 -25.49
C ASN A 91 -3.53 6.28 -24.13
N THR A 92 -3.55 4.98 -23.83
CA THR A 92 -4.14 4.40 -22.61
C THR A 92 -3.32 3.23 -22.08
N HIS A 93 -3.52 2.89 -20.81
CA HIS A 93 -3.04 1.63 -20.26
C HIS A 93 -4.05 0.52 -20.63
N VAL A 94 -3.52 -0.62 -21.07
CA VAL A 94 -4.25 -1.84 -21.42
C VAL A 94 -3.87 -2.90 -20.39
N ILE A 95 -4.85 -3.61 -19.86
CA ILE A 95 -4.64 -4.65 -18.85
C ILE A 95 -4.41 -5.97 -19.57
N ASP A 96 -3.22 -6.54 -19.41
CA ASP A 96 -2.85 -7.82 -19.99
C ASP A 96 -3.39 -8.96 -19.12
N SER A 97 -3.21 -8.87 -17.80
CA SER A 97 -3.72 -9.88 -16.86
C SER A 97 -3.95 -9.36 -15.44
N ILE A 98 -4.84 -10.04 -14.71
CA ILE A 98 -5.06 -9.90 -13.26
C ILE A 98 -5.00 -11.31 -12.66
N ASN A 99 -4.07 -11.55 -11.72
CA ASN A 99 -3.78 -12.86 -11.13
C ASN A 99 -3.58 -13.95 -12.21
N GLY A 100 -2.86 -13.60 -13.28
CA GLY A 100 -2.62 -14.48 -14.43
C GLY A 100 -3.85 -14.79 -15.30
N LYS A 101 -5.01 -14.20 -15.02
CA LYS A 101 -6.20 -14.29 -15.89
C LYS A 101 -6.15 -13.13 -16.88
N GLY A 102 -6.21 -13.41 -18.18
CA GLY A 102 -6.24 -12.38 -19.23
C GLY A 102 -7.65 -12.04 -19.74
N ASN A 103 -7.71 -11.43 -20.93
CA ASN A 103 -8.93 -10.93 -21.59
C ASN A 103 -9.60 -9.75 -20.84
N TRP A 104 -8.79 -8.90 -20.24
CA TRP A 104 -9.24 -7.62 -19.68
C TRP A 104 -9.23 -6.53 -20.76
N TRP A 105 -9.68 -5.33 -20.37
CA TRP A 105 -9.86 -4.18 -21.26
C TRP A 105 -8.57 -3.46 -21.65
#